data_AF-A0A344LE39-F1
#
_entry.id   AF-A0A344LE39-F1
#
_cell.length_a   1.000
_cell.length_b   1.000
_cell.length_c   1.000
_cell.angle_alpha   90.00
_cell.angle_beta   90.00
_cell.angle_gamma   90.00
#
_symmetry.space_group_name_H-M   'P 1'
#
loop_
_entity.id
_entity.type
_entity.pdbx_description
1 polymer ?
#
loop_
_entity_poly.entity_id
_entity_poly.type
_entity_poly.pdbx_seq_one_letter_code
_entity_poly.pdbx_strand_id
1 'polypeptide(L)'
;MFIRRIGVTGAVVVAAMSVGAPAYAVGEDGVGNAGVAAVPASSGQVTPVGPLAECDVYGTNQATSAEVRQTGVVRYGEATASCVQDEEAEKNLVQIEGDSFQLDAFVTASRQRIRTGEYSVRCEGTATGTTYAQFTIRNIRGVTPPNPVGENATVWVNGTLHGTPAKAKVVFRETLKDGTGGLDLTAMHVYLYGADDTSRGHAAIGRASCSPFA
;
A
#
# COMPACT_ATOMS: atom_id res chain seq x y z
N MET A 1 9.06 27.07 -64.82
CA MET A 1 9.85 25.91 -64.35
C MET A 1 10.92 26.43 -63.41
N PHE A 2 10.74 26.27 -62.10
CA PHE A 2 11.74 26.00 -61.05
C PHE A 2 11.03 26.04 -59.69
N ILE A 3 11.16 24.93 -58.97
CA ILE A 3 10.58 24.58 -57.65
C ILE A 3 11.57 25.00 -56.56
N ARG A 4 11.08 25.25 -55.32
CA ARG A 4 11.69 25.03 -53.97
C ARG A 4 11.55 26.28 -53.06
N ARG A 5 11.35 26.22 -51.74
CA ARG A 5 11.08 25.16 -50.75
C ARG A 5 10.60 25.83 -49.43
N ILE A 6 9.89 25.03 -48.64
CA ILE A 6 9.36 25.22 -47.29
C ILE A 6 10.46 25.51 -46.24
N GLY A 7 10.12 26.27 -45.19
CA GLY A 7 10.85 26.31 -43.93
C GLY A 7 9.89 26.56 -42.75
N VAL A 8 9.38 25.48 -42.14
CA VAL A 8 8.63 25.52 -40.87
C VAL A 8 9.59 25.07 -39.78
N THR A 9 9.98 25.98 -38.91
CA THR A 9 10.82 25.71 -37.73
C THR A 9 9.93 25.16 -36.61
N GLY A 10 10.02 23.85 -36.36
CA GLY A 10 9.40 23.19 -35.23
C GLY A 10 10.21 23.41 -33.95
N ALA A 11 9.55 23.91 -32.90
CA ALA A 11 10.10 23.96 -31.55
C ALA A 11 9.94 22.59 -30.89
N VAL A 12 11.05 21.92 -30.59
CA VAL A 12 11.07 20.68 -29.79
C VAL A 12 11.06 21.08 -28.32
N VAL A 13 9.90 20.94 -27.67
CA VAL A 13 9.79 21.05 -26.21
C VAL A 13 10.24 19.71 -25.62
N VAL A 14 11.47 19.68 -25.10
CA VAL A 14 11.96 18.55 -24.30
C VAL A 14 11.31 18.65 -22.93
N ALA A 15 10.23 17.89 -22.73
CA ALA A 15 9.62 17.72 -21.41
C ALA A 15 10.57 16.90 -20.53
N ALA A 16 11.31 17.58 -19.66
CA ALA A 16 12.07 16.94 -18.59
C ALA A 16 11.08 16.35 -17.58
N MET A 17 10.86 15.04 -17.64
CA MET A 17 10.10 14.31 -16.61
C MET A 17 10.97 14.23 -15.35
N SER A 18 10.76 15.15 -14.42
CA SER A 18 11.22 15.02 -13.04
C SER A 18 10.51 13.82 -12.42
N VAL A 19 11.28 12.78 -12.09
CA VAL A 19 10.82 11.63 -11.29
C VAL A 19 10.65 12.13 -9.85
N GLY A 20 9.50 12.75 -9.59
CA GLY A 20 9.11 13.10 -8.23
C GLY A 20 8.90 11.83 -7.43
N ALA A 21 9.45 11.76 -6.22
CA ALA A 21 9.01 10.77 -5.25
C ALA A 21 7.48 10.87 -5.10
N PRO A 22 6.74 9.76 -4.98
CA PRO A 22 5.31 9.84 -4.76
C PRO A 22 5.06 10.62 -3.47
N ALA A 23 4.48 11.81 -3.60
CA ALA A 23 3.82 12.47 -2.49
C ALA A 23 2.57 11.65 -2.19
N TYR A 24 2.59 10.88 -1.12
CA TYR A 24 1.39 10.21 -0.63
C TYR A 24 0.51 11.30 -0.03
N ALA A 25 -0.59 11.64 -0.71
CA ALA A 25 -1.65 12.44 -0.13
C ALA A 25 -2.25 11.67 1.06
N VAL A 26 -2.62 12.40 2.11
CA VAL A 26 -3.46 11.87 3.19
C VAL A 26 -4.70 11.25 2.54
N GLY A 27 -5.10 10.05 2.98
CA GLY A 27 -6.25 9.36 2.43
C GLY A 27 -7.53 10.19 2.56
N GLU A 28 -8.50 9.96 1.66
CA GLU A 28 -9.85 10.45 1.87
C GLU A 28 -10.44 9.80 3.13
N ASP A 29 -11.16 10.58 3.92
CA ASP A 29 -11.72 10.12 5.18
C ASP A 29 -12.73 8.98 4.96
N GLY A 30 -12.66 7.96 5.83
CA GLY A 30 -13.58 6.84 5.82
C GLY A 30 -13.37 5.87 4.66
N VAL A 31 -12.18 5.85 4.07
CA VAL A 31 -11.83 4.94 2.96
C VAL A 31 -10.94 3.81 3.44
N GLY A 32 -11.12 2.62 2.87
CA GLY A 32 -10.28 1.47 3.17
C GLY A 32 -10.07 0.55 1.97
N ASN A 33 -8.95 -0.16 1.96
CA ASN A 33 -8.68 -1.23 1.00
C ASN A 33 -7.79 -2.33 1.59
N ALA A 34 -8.02 -3.55 1.14
CA ALA A 34 -7.30 -4.74 1.60
C ALA A 34 -5.85 -4.79 1.13
N GLY A 35 -5.54 -4.21 -0.03
CA GLY A 35 -4.18 -4.25 -0.56
C GLY A 35 -3.98 -3.47 -1.86
N VAL A 36 -2.75 -3.01 -2.02
CA VAL A 36 -2.24 -2.39 -3.24
C VAL A 36 -0.80 -2.82 -3.47
N ALA A 37 -0.39 -2.94 -4.73
CA ALA A 37 1.01 -3.13 -5.08
C ALA A 37 1.37 -2.39 -6.38
N ALA A 38 2.57 -1.83 -6.40
CA ALA A 38 3.24 -1.35 -7.59
C ALA A 38 4.67 -1.89 -7.55
N VAL A 39 4.84 -3.13 -8.01
CA VAL A 39 6.11 -3.86 -8.00
C VAL A 39 6.48 -4.26 -9.42
N PRO A 40 7.73 -4.04 -9.87
CA PRO A 40 8.15 -4.41 -11.21
C PRO A 40 8.14 -5.93 -11.37
N ALA A 41 7.62 -6.39 -12.51
CA ALA A 41 7.80 -7.76 -12.98
C ALA A 41 9.28 -8.01 -13.35
N SER A 42 9.63 -9.27 -13.63
CA SER A 42 10.97 -9.63 -14.07
C SER A 42 11.36 -8.97 -15.41
N SER A 43 10.38 -8.57 -16.22
CA SER A 43 10.57 -7.75 -17.43
C SER A 43 10.93 -6.29 -17.15
N GLY A 44 10.87 -5.85 -15.89
CA GLY A 44 11.04 -4.45 -15.49
C GLY A 44 9.77 -3.60 -15.60
N GLN A 45 8.72 -4.10 -16.25
CA GLN A 45 7.43 -3.40 -16.33
C GLN A 45 6.72 -3.41 -14.99
N VAL A 46 6.19 -2.26 -14.58
CA VAL A 46 5.33 -2.12 -13.41
C VAL A 46 3.88 -2.12 -13.85
N THR A 47 3.10 -3.07 -13.37
CA THR A 47 1.64 -3.08 -13.49
C THR A 47 1.06 -3.00 -12.10
N PRO A 48 0.28 -1.95 -11.77
CA PRO A 48 -0.31 -1.81 -10.45
C PRO A 48 -1.37 -2.90 -10.20
N VAL A 49 -1.48 -3.33 -8.96
CA VAL A 49 -2.52 -4.21 -8.42
C VAL A 49 -3.28 -3.47 -7.35
N GLY A 50 -4.60 -3.60 -7.36
CA GLY A 50 -5.49 -2.93 -6.42
C GLY A 50 -5.94 -1.53 -6.88
N PRO A 51 -6.70 -0.82 -6.03
CA PRO A 51 -7.12 -1.21 -4.67
C PRO A 51 -8.00 -2.46 -4.65
N LEU A 52 -7.74 -3.36 -3.70
CA LEU A 52 -8.49 -4.59 -3.49
C LEU A 52 -9.52 -4.39 -2.39
N ALA A 53 -10.76 -4.88 -2.60
CA ALA A 53 -11.87 -4.73 -1.66
C ALA A 53 -11.94 -3.28 -1.14
N GLU A 54 -12.15 -2.33 -2.04
CA GLU A 54 -12.22 -0.91 -1.67
C GLU A 54 -13.58 -0.60 -1.04
N CYS A 55 -13.58 0.09 0.10
CA CYS A 55 -14.78 0.64 0.71
C CYS A 55 -14.63 2.13 0.99
N ASP A 56 -15.76 2.81 1.07
CA ASP A 56 -15.88 4.24 1.33
C ASP A 56 -17.20 4.47 2.08
N VAL A 57 -17.17 5.22 3.19
CA VAL A 57 -18.36 5.58 4.00
C VAL A 57 -19.43 6.36 3.23
N TYR A 58 -19.03 7.11 2.19
CA TYR A 58 -19.94 7.86 1.31
C TYR A 58 -20.24 7.12 0.00
N GLY A 59 -19.61 5.95 -0.19
CA GLY A 59 -19.64 5.21 -1.44
C GLY A 59 -20.03 3.75 -1.22
N THR A 60 -19.12 2.85 -1.59
CA THR A 60 -19.35 1.41 -1.41
C THR A 60 -19.01 1.03 0.02
N ASN A 61 -20.04 0.91 0.87
CA ASN A 61 -19.86 0.62 2.30
C ASN A 61 -19.30 -0.78 2.59
N GLN A 62 -19.41 -1.73 1.66
CA GLN A 62 -18.85 -3.07 1.83
C GLN A 62 -18.40 -3.65 0.49
N ALA A 63 -17.19 -4.19 0.45
CA ALA A 63 -16.63 -4.83 -0.74
C ALA A 63 -15.84 -6.09 -0.38
N THR A 64 -15.82 -7.03 -1.31
CA THR A 64 -14.98 -8.23 -1.23
C THR A 64 -14.12 -8.34 -2.48
N SER A 65 -12.95 -8.94 -2.34
CA SER A 65 -12.09 -9.31 -3.47
C SER A 65 -11.72 -10.77 -3.37
N ALA A 66 -11.86 -11.50 -4.47
CA ALA A 66 -11.31 -12.84 -4.61
C ALA A 66 -9.76 -12.82 -4.59
N GLU A 67 -9.13 -13.99 -4.57
CA GLU A 67 -7.67 -14.10 -4.69
C GLU A 67 -7.16 -13.36 -5.95
N VAL A 68 -6.20 -12.46 -5.75
CA VAL A 68 -5.52 -11.76 -6.84
C VAL A 68 -4.07 -12.21 -6.91
N ARG A 69 -3.69 -12.70 -8.09
CA ARG A 69 -2.33 -13.20 -8.35
C ARG A 69 -1.73 -12.55 -9.57
N GLN A 70 -0.66 -11.80 -9.35
CA GLN A 70 0.24 -11.36 -10.42
C GLN A 70 1.49 -12.26 -10.39
N THR A 71 1.58 -13.16 -11.36
CA THR A 71 2.61 -14.21 -11.41
C THR A 71 4.03 -13.64 -11.27
N GLY A 72 4.77 -14.16 -10.29
CA GLY A 72 6.14 -13.75 -10.02
C GLY A 72 6.27 -12.40 -9.30
N VAL A 73 5.16 -11.72 -9.02
CA VAL A 73 5.15 -10.40 -8.41
C VAL A 73 4.56 -10.45 -7.01
N VAL A 74 3.26 -10.69 -6.89
CA VAL A 74 2.53 -10.61 -5.64
C VAL A 74 1.28 -11.50 -5.67
N ARG A 75 0.85 -11.96 -4.49
CA ARG A 75 -0.42 -12.65 -4.28
C ARG A 75 -1.12 -12.03 -3.08
N TYR A 76 -2.40 -11.75 -3.27
CA TYR A 76 -3.34 -11.39 -2.23
C TYR A 76 -4.39 -12.49 -2.15
N GLY A 77 -4.66 -12.98 -0.95
CA GLY A 77 -5.79 -13.88 -0.71
C GLY A 77 -7.13 -13.15 -0.84
N GLU A 78 -8.19 -13.87 -0.48
CA GLU A 78 -9.49 -13.23 -0.30
C GLU A 78 -9.43 -12.15 0.78
N ALA A 79 -10.21 -11.10 0.59
CA ALA A 79 -10.28 -10.00 1.52
C ALA A 79 -11.65 -9.32 1.48
N THR A 80 -12.01 -8.72 2.62
CA THR A 80 -13.24 -7.96 2.81
C THR A 80 -12.91 -6.60 3.42
N ALA A 81 -13.65 -5.59 3.00
CA ALA A 81 -13.62 -4.26 3.58
C ALA A 81 -15.03 -3.79 3.90
N SER A 82 -15.18 -3.10 5.03
CA SER A 82 -16.42 -2.50 5.51
C SER A 82 -16.14 -1.10 6.02
N CYS A 83 -16.88 -0.13 5.48
CA CYS A 83 -16.83 1.28 5.82
C CYS A 83 -18.24 1.69 6.22
N VAL A 84 -18.42 2.15 7.46
CA VAL A 84 -19.72 2.48 8.03
C VAL A 84 -19.67 3.86 8.65
N GLN A 85 -20.60 4.71 8.26
CA GLN A 85 -20.95 5.93 8.96
C GLN A 85 -22.19 5.66 9.83
N ASP A 86 -22.04 5.82 11.13
CA ASP A 86 -23.10 5.66 12.12
C ASP A 86 -23.47 7.03 12.68
N GLU A 87 -24.56 7.61 12.15
CA GLU A 87 -25.06 8.92 12.58
C GLU A 87 -25.65 8.89 14.00
N GLU A 88 -26.19 7.75 14.45
CA GLU A 88 -26.79 7.64 15.78
C GLU A 88 -25.70 7.58 16.88
N ALA A 89 -24.62 6.86 16.60
CA ALA A 89 -23.48 6.77 17.51
C ALA A 89 -22.43 7.88 17.31
N GLU A 90 -22.58 8.71 16.27
CA GLU A 90 -21.63 9.74 15.83
C GLU A 90 -20.21 9.16 15.61
N LYS A 91 -20.14 8.12 14.75
CA LYS A 91 -18.91 7.35 14.50
C LYS A 91 -18.69 7.00 13.03
N ASN A 92 -17.43 7.02 12.61
CA ASN A 92 -16.96 6.42 11.37
C ASN A 92 -16.15 5.18 11.69
N LEU A 93 -16.49 4.05 11.07
CA LEU A 93 -15.81 2.78 11.26
C LEU A 93 -15.29 2.25 9.92
N VAL A 94 -13.99 2.02 9.82
CA VAL A 94 -13.35 1.32 8.70
C VAL A 94 -12.74 0.04 9.23
N GLN A 95 -13.11 -1.09 8.63
CA GLN A 95 -12.63 -2.42 8.99
C GLN A 95 -12.22 -3.18 7.74
N ILE A 96 -10.99 -3.68 7.75
CA ILE A 96 -10.35 -4.40 6.65
C ILE A 96 -9.84 -5.73 7.16
N GLU A 97 -10.12 -6.80 6.44
CA GLU A 97 -9.72 -8.16 6.77
C GLU A 97 -9.20 -8.85 5.51
N GLY A 98 -8.13 -9.64 5.64
CA GLY A 98 -7.62 -10.45 4.54
C GLY A 98 -6.87 -11.68 4.99
N ASP A 99 -6.99 -12.74 4.19
CA ASP A 99 -6.59 -14.09 4.60
C ASP A 99 -5.15 -14.44 4.22
N SER A 100 -4.54 -13.76 3.26
CA SER A 100 -3.11 -13.96 3.00
C SER A 100 -2.51 -12.86 2.15
N PHE A 101 -1.20 -12.72 2.27
CA PHE A 101 -0.39 -11.92 1.37
C PHE A 101 0.97 -12.59 1.17
N GLN A 102 1.48 -12.54 -0.05
CA GLN A 102 2.83 -12.99 -0.37
C GLN A 102 3.45 -12.13 -1.45
N LEU A 103 4.63 -11.59 -1.16
CA LEU A 103 5.47 -10.92 -2.13
C LEU A 103 6.39 -11.93 -2.83
N ASP A 104 6.09 -12.24 -4.09
CA ASP A 104 6.82 -13.24 -4.89
C ASP A 104 8.10 -12.70 -5.51
N ALA A 105 8.10 -11.42 -5.89
CA ALA A 105 9.22 -10.77 -6.57
C ALA A 105 10.49 -10.69 -5.71
N PHE A 106 10.32 -10.63 -4.39
CA PHE A 106 11.41 -10.48 -3.43
C PHE A 106 11.67 -11.77 -2.66
N VAL A 107 12.91 -12.24 -2.72
CA VAL A 107 13.38 -13.40 -1.95
C VAL A 107 14.46 -12.93 -1.00
N THR A 108 14.27 -13.18 0.30
CA THR A 108 15.20 -12.78 1.35
C THR A 108 16.53 -13.53 1.24
N ALA A 109 17.57 -13.03 1.90
CA ALA A 109 18.86 -13.74 2.00
C ALA A 109 18.72 -15.13 2.62
N SER A 110 17.74 -15.34 3.50
CA SER A 110 17.36 -16.63 4.08
C SER A 110 16.51 -17.51 3.15
N ARG A 111 16.37 -17.14 1.87
CA ARG A 111 15.59 -17.84 0.83
C ARG A 111 14.10 -17.97 1.16
N GLN A 112 13.55 -17.02 1.92
CA GLN A 112 12.14 -16.93 2.22
C GLN A 112 11.48 -15.83 1.38
N ARG A 113 10.15 -15.88 1.28
CA ARG A 113 9.34 -14.77 0.77
C ARG A 113 8.69 -14.04 1.94
N ILE A 114 8.52 -12.73 1.80
CA ILE A 114 7.74 -11.95 2.76
C ILE A 114 6.28 -12.33 2.57
N ARG A 115 5.66 -12.90 3.61
CA ARG A 115 4.26 -13.34 3.58
C ARG A 115 3.61 -13.30 4.95
N THR A 116 2.28 -13.22 4.95
CA THR A 116 1.40 -13.35 6.12
C THR A 116 0.19 -14.20 5.74
N GLY A 117 -0.50 -14.75 6.74
CA GLY A 117 -1.67 -15.61 6.55
C GLY A 117 -2.94 -15.12 7.24
N GLU A 118 -2.93 -13.93 7.83
CA GLU A 118 -4.15 -13.20 8.25
C GLU A 118 -3.72 -11.79 8.60
N TYR A 119 -4.48 -10.80 8.17
CA TYR A 119 -4.33 -9.43 8.62
C TYR A 119 -5.67 -8.76 8.81
N SER A 120 -5.73 -7.85 9.78
CA SER A 120 -6.84 -6.93 9.91
C SER A 120 -6.38 -5.55 10.36
N VAL A 121 -7.09 -4.54 9.87
CA VAL A 121 -6.99 -3.17 10.34
C VAL A 121 -8.38 -2.68 10.64
N ARG A 122 -8.56 -2.13 11.84
CA ARG A 122 -9.79 -1.47 12.25
C ARG A 122 -9.45 -0.08 12.72
N CYS A 123 -10.23 0.87 12.26
CA CYS A 123 -10.09 2.27 12.55
C CYS A 123 -11.48 2.84 12.87
N GLU A 124 -11.59 3.57 13.98
CA GLU A 124 -12.85 4.16 14.44
C GLU A 124 -12.62 5.62 14.81
N GLY A 125 -13.25 6.54 14.11
CA GLY A 125 -13.30 7.97 14.44
C GLY A 125 -14.58 8.30 15.20
N THR A 126 -14.47 9.02 16.32
CA THR A 126 -15.62 9.46 17.13
C THR A 126 -15.78 10.99 17.09
N ALA A 127 -16.98 11.49 17.41
CA ALA A 127 -17.25 12.93 17.52
C ALA A 127 -16.41 13.65 18.60
N THR A 128 -15.81 12.90 19.55
CA THR A 128 -14.92 13.48 20.57
C THR A 128 -13.52 13.81 20.05
N GLY A 129 -13.22 13.56 18.77
CA GLY A 129 -11.87 13.73 18.22
C GLY A 129 -10.96 12.53 18.44
N THR A 130 -11.48 11.41 18.94
CA THR A 130 -10.67 10.23 19.25
C THR A 130 -10.73 9.25 18.10
N THR A 131 -9.58 8.93 17.52
CA THR A 131 -9.45 7.89 16.51
C THR A 131 -8.75 6.67 17.10
N TYR A 132 -9.45 5.54 17.14
CA TYR A 132 -8.93 4.27 17.65
C TYR A 132 -8.39 3.43 16.49
N ALA A 133 -7.21 2.84 16.68
CA ALA A 133 -6.56 1.99 15.70
C ALA A 133 -6.25 0.61 16.29
N GLN A 134 -6.69 -0.45 15.60
CA GLN A 134 -6.39 -1.83 15.94
C GLN A 134 -5.78 -2.55 14.73
N PHE A 135 -4.76 -3.36 15.00
CA PHE A 135 -4.02 -4.09 13.99
C PHE A 135 -3.87 -5.55 14.41
N THR A 136 -4.11 -6.45 13.47
CA THR A 136 -3.74 -7.87 13.61
C THR A 136 -2.93 -8.27 12.39
N ILE A 137 -1.82 -8.97 12.60
CA ILE A 137 -1.04 -9.60 11.53
C ILE A 137 -0.51 -10.92 12.07
N ARG A 138 -0.89 -12.03 11.43
CA ARG A 138 -0.53 -13.37 11.89
C ARG A 138 0.30 -14.13 10.87
N ASN A 139 0.99 -15.17 11.33
CA ASN A 139 1.73 -16.10 10.47
C ASN A 139 2.78 -15.42 9.57
N ILE A 140 3.42 -14.35 10.05
CA ILE A 140 4.44 -13.60 9.31
C ILE A 140 5.66 -14.50 9.05
N ARG A 141 6.16 -14.50 7.81
CA ARG A 141 7.42 -15.15 7.41
C ARG A 141 8.22 -14.29 6.46
N GLY A 142 9.52 -14.57 6.33
CA GLY A 142 10.47 -13.77 5.54
C GLY A 142 10.93 -12.49 6.25
N VAL A 143 10.31 -12.11 7.36
CA VAL A 143 10.68 -10.97 8.18
C VAL A 143 10.27 -11.26 9.63
N THR A 144 11.06 -10.80 10.59
CA THR A 144 10.76 -10.91 12.01
C THR A 144 10.41 -9.52 12.54
N PRO A 145 9.15 -9.25 12.91
CA PRO A 145 8.80 -7.97 13.50
C PRO A 145 9.40 -7.84 14.91
N PRO A 146 9.66 -6.61 15.39
CA PRO A 146 10.07 -6.40 16.77
C PRO A 146 8.96 -6.84 17.76
N ASN A 147 9.33 -7.19 18.98
CA ASN A 147 8.39 -7.56 20.03
C ASN A 147 8.59 -6.66 21.27
N PRO A 148 7.61 -5.82 21.64
CA PRO A 148 6.31 -5.62 21.01
C PRO A 148 6.39 -4.91 19.64
N VAL A 149 5.38 -5.10 18.78
CA VAL A 149 5.24 -4.37 17.51
C VAL A 149 4.68 -2.98 17.79
N GLY A 150 5.55 -1.98 17.88
CA GLY A 150 5.16 -0.57 18.04
C GLY A 150 4.50 0.03 16.79
N GLU A 151 3.99 1.25 16.92
CA GLU A 151 3.60 2.11 15.78
C GLU A 151 4.83 2.34 14.88
N ASN A 152 4.65 2.28 13.56
CA ASN A 152 5.71 2.52 12.56
C ASN A 152 6.96 1.61 12.73
N ALA A 153 6.79 0.42 13.32
CA ALA A 153 7.88 -0.52 13.55
C ALA A 153 8.52 -0.97 12.23
N THR A 154 9.81 -0.65 12.05
CA THR A 154 10.50 -0.83 10.77
C THR A 154 11.57 -1.92 10.85
N VAL A 155 11.62 -2.79 9.83
CA VAL A 155 12.64 -3.84 9.67
C VAL A 155 13.20 -3.80 8.26
N TRP A 156 14.53 -3.75 8.16
CA TRP A 156 15.24 -3.89 6.89
C TRP A 156 15.59 -5.35 6.62
N VAL A 157 15.32 -5.81 5.40
CA VAL A 157 15.56 -7.19 4.96
C VAL A 157 16.39 -7.17 3.69
N ASN A 158 17.57 -7.79 3.74
CA ASN A 158 18.39 -7.99 2.55
C ASN A 158 17.88 -9.19 1.76
N GLY A 159 18.00 -9.13 0.44
CA GLY A 159 17.57 -10.20 -0.44
C GLY A 159 17.86 -9.93 -1.90
N THR A 160 16.98 -10.45 -2.75
CA THR A 160 17.03 -10.28 -4.19
C THR A 160 15.65 -9.94 -4.73
N LEU A 161 15.60 -9.04 -5.70
CA LEU A 161 14.44 -8.73 -6.51
C LEU A 161 14.65 -9.37 -7.89
N HIS A 162 13.88 -10.40 -8.21
CA HIS A 162 14.07 -11.22 -9.43
C HIS A 162 15.51 -11.71 -9.63
N GLY A 163 16.19 -12.09 -8.53
CA GLY A 163 17.57 -12.57 -8.55
C GLY A 163 18.66 -11.47 -8.52
N THR A 164 18.28 -10.20 -8.63
CA THR A 164 19.22 -9.06 -8.51
C THR A 164 19.32 -8.60 -7.06
N PRO A 165 20.52 -8.28 -6.51
CA PRO A 165 20.65 -7.77 -5.15
C PRO A 165 19.73 -6.58 -4.85
N ALA A 166 19.00 -6.67 -3.74
CA ALA A 166 17.98 -5.70 -3.35
C ALA A 166 17.79 -5.67 -1.82
N LYS A 167 17.08 -4.65 -1.35
CA LYS A 167 16.67 -4.51 0.05
C LYS A 167 15.17 -4.25 0.11
N ALA A 168 14.53 -4.69 1.18
CA ALA A 168 13.16 -4.37 1.50
C ALA A 168 13.10 -3.66 2.86
N LYS A 169 12.36 -2.56 2.94
CA LYS A 169 11.98 -1.92 4.20
C LYS A 169 10.54 -2.33 4.50
N VAL A 170 10.34 -3.13 5.54
CA VAL A 170 9.02 -3.56 6.00
C VAL A 170 8.63 -2.69 7.18
N VAL A 171 7.53 -1.96 7.04
CA VAL A 171 6.94 -1.15 8.10
C VAL A 171 5.67 -1.84 8.57
N PHE A 172 5.59 -2.12 9.86
CA PHE A 172 4.40 -2.68 10.51
C PHE A 172 3.66 -1.58 11.27
N ARG A 173 2.32 -1.65 11.26
CA ARG A 173 1.45 -0.67 11.93
C ARG A 173 1.85 0.75 11.52
N GLU A 174 2.00 0.96 10.23
CA GLU A 174 2.32 2.28 9.69
C GLU A 174 1.11 3.18 9.97
N THR A 175 1.35 4.27 10.69
CA THR A 175 0.33 5.21 11.10
C THR A 175 0.83 6.61 10.76
N LEU A 176 0.12 7.27 9.86
CA LEU A 176 0.30 8.68 9.54
C LEU A 176 -0.84 9.45 10.19
N LYS A 177 -0.51 10.55 10.86
CA LYS A 177 -1.49 11.40 11.55
C LYS A 177 -1.64 12.67 10.75
N ASP A 178 -2.86 13.02 10.37
CA ASP A 178 -3.12 14.37 9.90
C ASP A 178 -3.15 15.33 11.11
N GLY A 179 -2.84 16.60 10.91
CA GLY A 179 -2.80 17.58 12.01
C GLY A 179 -4.16 17.87 12.65
N THR A 180 -5.23 17.22 12.19
CA THR A 180 -6.63 17.41 12.57
C THR A 180 -7.23 16.20 13.32
N GLY A 181 -6.45 15.15 13.56
CA GLY A 181 -6.86 13.97 14.35
C GLY A 181 -7.20 12.74 13.51
N GLY A 182 -7.18 12.85 12.18
CA GLY A 182 -7.30 11.72 11.28
C GLY A 182 -6.04 10.88 11.19
N LEU A 183 -6.24 9.61 10.85
CA LEU A 183 -5.25 8.57 10.82
C LEU A 183 -5.31 7.83 9.48
N ASP A 184 -4.19 7.76 8.77
CA ASP A 184 -3.97 6.77 7.74
C ASP A 184 -3.18 5.60 8.32
N LEU A 185 -3.78 4.43 8.28
CA LEU A 185 -3.26 3.20 8.85
C LEU A 185 -2.90 2.22 7.72
N THR A 186 -1.80 1.51 7.88
CA THR A 186 -1.43 0.37 7.05
C THR A 186 -0.87 -0.75 7.93
N ALA A 187 -1.46 -1.95 7.86
CA ALA A 187 -1.00 -3.08 8.68
C ALA A 187 0.47 -3.43 8.39
N MET A 188 0.79 -3.66 7.12
CA MET A 188 2.16 -3.92 6.70
C MET A 188 2.41 -3.28 5.34
N HIS A 189 3.49 -2.53 5.25
CA HIS A 189 3.96 -1.90 4.03
C HIS A 189 5.39 -2.36 3.72
N VAL A 190 5.57 -2.98 2.56
CA VAL A 190 6.87 -3.40 2.06
C VAL A 190 7.30 -2.44 0.97
N TYR A 191 8.34 -1.66 1.25
CA TYR A 191 9.02 -0.81 0.27
C TYR A 191 10.24 -1.55 -0.29
N LEU A 192 10.40 -1.56 -1.61
CA LEU A 192 11.48 -2.26 -2.30
C LEU A 192 12.53 -1.28 -2.83
N TYR A 193 13.79 -1.63 -2.64
CA TYR A 193 14.94 -0.84 -3.03
C TYR A 193 15.98 -1.68 -3.78
N GLY A 194 16.67 -1.04 -4.73
CA GLY A 194 17.88 -1.59 -5.34
C GLY A 194 19.03 -1.66 -4.33
N ALA A 195 20.14 -2.30 -4.72
CA ALA A 195 21.35 -2.31 -3.90
C ALA A 195 21.92 -0.89 -3.66
N ASP A 196 21.66 0.01 -4.60
CA ASP A 196 22.00 1.44 -4.62
C ASP A 196 20.96 2.32 -3.93
N ASP A 197 20.02 1.73 -3.18
CA ASP A 197 18.93 2.41 -2.48
C ASP A 197 17.94 3.14 -3.40
N THR A 198 17.96 2.87 -4.71
CA THR A 198 16.93 3.36 -5.63
C THR A 198 15.58 2.71 -5.33
N SER A 199 14.52 3.50 -5.24
CA SER A 199 13.15 2.98 -5.05
C SER A 199 12.74 2.14 -6.26
N ARG A 200 12.20 0.95 -6.01
CA ARG A 200 11.78 0.00 -7.05
C ARG A 200 10.28 -0.24 -7.07
N GLY A 201 9.59 0.05 -5.97
CA GLY A 201 8.16 -0.24 -5.85
C GLY A 201 7.76 -0.53 -4.42
N HIS A 202 6.50 -0.90 -4.23
CA HIS A 202 5.97 -1.22 -2.92
C HIS A 202 4.75 -2.15 -3.00
N ALA A 203 4.45 -2.80 -1.89
CA ALA A 203 3.22 -3.54 -1.68
C ALA A 203 2.74 -3.32 -0.24
N ALA A 204 1.44 -3.11 -0.08
CA ALA A 204 0.82 -2.86 1.21
C ALA A 204 -0.42 -3.74 1.40
N ILE A 205 -0.75 -4.01 2.66
CA ILE A 205 -1.97 -4.71 3.10
C ILE A 205 -2.65 -3.95 4.23
N GLY A 206 -3.98 -4.08 4.27
CA GLY A 206 -4.82 -3.55 5.35
C GLY A 206 -4.66 -2.05 5.50
N ARG A 207 -5.17 -1.28 4.53
CA ARG A 207 -5.14 0.18 4.54
C ARG A 207 -6.48 0.73 4.97
N ALA A 208 -6.48 1.62 5.94
CA ALA A 208 -7.69 2.29 6.41
C ALA A 208 -7.38 3.76 6.71
N SER A 209 -8.27 4.66 6.35
CA SER A 209 -8.23 6.06 6.72
C SER A 209 -9.48 6.40 7.52
N CYS A 210 -9.32 7.05 8.68
CA CYS A 210 -10.45 7.67 9.37
C CYS A 210 -10.05 8.99 10.00
N SER A 211 -11.02 9.87 10.06
CA SER A 211 -10.99 11.13 10.77
C SER A 211 -12.09 11.15 11.84
N PRO A 212 -11.99 12.06 12.82
CA PRO A 212 -13.08 12.30 13.75
C PRO A 212 -14.42 12.49 13.04
N PHE A 213 -15.49 11.97 13.63
CA PHE A 213 -16.83 12.21 13.11
C PHE A 213 -17.15 13.70 13.16
N ALA A 214 -17.64 14.26 12.05
CA ALA A 214 -17.95 15.68 11.87
C ALA A 214 -19.37 15.86 11.36
#